data_AF-A0A0F0L3Y8-F1
#
_entry.id   AF-A0A0F0L3Y8-F1
#
_cell.length_a   1.000
_cell.length_b   1.000
_cell.length_c   1.000
_cell.angle_alpha   90.00
_cell.angle_beta   90.00
_cell.angle_gamma   90.00
#
_symmetry.space_group_name_H-M   'P 1'
#
loop_
_entity.id
_entity.type
_entity.pdbx_description
1 polymer ?
#
loop_
_entity_poly.entity_id
_entity_poly.type
_entity_poly.pdbx_seq_one_letter_code
_entity_poly.pdbx_strand_id
1 'polypeptide(L)'
;MWSARAERVGAGLICRWLLLAAWPLHLGFGALVVATGALAAVTEQTGIADAVAALAAHYVLGLCCSFGLHELGHLFVLSRARGITAITLERTLWRLSVSAHGRISGRAALLAALAGPGSCVVAGIALLMLIPQSHLHLWYLAHAVFLVPVFGDGRTVLSVVLSRYRQVQSHAE
;
A
#
# COMPACT_ATOMS: atom_id res chain seq x y z
N MET A 1 -11.93 -14.00 -5.73
CA MET A 1 -11.06 -13.68 -4.57
C MET A 1 -9.81 -14.54 -4.68
N TRP A 2 -8.61 -13.96 -4.57
CA TRP A 2 -7.36 -14.72 -4.61
C TRP A 2 -6.64 -14.60 -3.27
N SER A 3 -6.15 -15.71 -2.75
CA SER A 3 -5.30 -15.75 -1.57
C SER A 3 -4.19 -16.78 -1.76
N ALA A 4 -3.00 -16.47 -1.26
CA ALA A 4 -1.89 -17.40 -1.23
C ALA A 4 -1.20 -17.34 0.13
N ARG A 5 -1.15 -18.49 0.81
CA ARG A 5 -0.38 -18.67 2.03
C ARG A 5 0.99 -19.21 1.69
N ALA A 6 2.04 -18.59 2.22
CA ALA A 6 3.41 -19.04 2.04
C ALA A 6 4.21 -18.89 3.33
N GLU A 7 5.09 -19.85 3.61
CA GLU A 7 6.08 -19.74 4.70
C GLU A 7 7.19 -18.76 4.33
N ARG A 8 7.53 -18.69 3.04
CA ARG A 8 8.48 -17.73 2.47
C ARG A 8 7.84 -17.03 1.28
N VAL A 9 7.87 -15.70 1.32
CA VAL A 9 7.32 -14.85 0.25
C VAL A 9 8.44 -14.46 -0.69
N GLY A 10 8.48 -15.10 -1.87
CA GLY A 10 9.45 -14.81 -2.93
C GLY A 10 9.01 -13.68 -3.86
N ALA A 11 9.95 -13.09 -4.59
CA ALA A 11 9.69 -11.97 -5.51
C ALA A 11 8.63 -12.30 -6.57
N GLY A 12 8.66 -13.50 -7.16
CA GLY A 12 7.66 -13.90 -8.17
C GLY A 12 6.23 -13.94 -7.62
N LEU A 13 6.05 -14.36 -6.36
CA LEU A 13 4.75 -14.35 -5.69
C LEU A 13 4.26 -12.91 -5.44
N ILE A 14 5.17 -12.02 -5.01
CA ILE A 14 4.88 -10.60 -4.82
C ILE A 14 4.46 -9.95 -6.14
N CYS A 15 5.24 -10.15 -7.21
CA CYS A 15 4.92 -9.59 -8.53
C CYS A 15 3.55 -10.07 -9.01
N ARG A 16 3.26 -11.37 -8.93
CA ARG A 16 1.96 -11.93 -9.33
C ARG A 16 0.82 -11.40 -8.45
N TRP A 17 1.07 -11.16 -7.18
CA TRP A 17 0.10 -10.61 -6.25
C TRP A 17 -0.24 -9.16 -6.60
N LEU A 18 0.76 -8.30 -6.81
CA LEU A 18 0.60 -6.88 -7.14
C LEU A 18 0.05 -6.67 -8.55
N LEU A 19 0.61 -7.32 -9.58
CA LEU A 19 0.23 -7.09 -10.98
C LEU A 19 -1.23 -7.43 -11.28
N LEU A 20 -1.76 -8.44 -10.60
CA LEU A 20 -3.14 -8.90 -10.80
C LEU A 20 -4.09 -8.33 -9.74
N ALA A 21 -3.63 -7.40 -8.90
CA ALA A 21 -4.48 -6.58 -8.04
C ALA A 21 -5.48 -5.83 -8.90
N ALA A 22 -6.73 -5.70 -8.44
CA ALA A 22 -7.75 -4.93 -9.14
C ALA A 22 -7.81 -5.18 -10.67
N TRP A 23 -7.49 -6.39 -11.15
CA TRP A 23 -7.24 -6.61 -12.59
C TRP A 23 -8.41 -6.19 -13.50
N PRO A 24 -9.70 -6.34 -13.13
CA PRO A 24 -10.78 -5.84 -13.97
C PRO A 24 -10.82 -4.32 -14.04
N LEU A 25 -10.47 -3.64 -12.95
CA LEU A 25 -10.35 -2.18 -12.90
C LEU A 25 -9.18 -1.71 -13.76
N HIS A 26 -8.03 -2.39 -13.70
CA HIS A 26 -6.88 -2.08 -14.54
C HIS A 26 -7.19 -2.26 -16.03
N LEU A 27 -7.92 -3.33 -16.40
CA LEU A 27 -8.37 -3.53 -17.77
C LEU A 27 -9.35 -2.46 -18.22
N GLY A 28 -10.36 -2.14 -17.41
CA GLY A 28 -11.34 -1.10 -17.74
C GLY A 28 -10.69 0.28 -17.89
N PHE A 29 -9.83 0.65 -16.93
CA PHE A 29 -9.07 1.90 -16.98
C PHE A 29 -8.13 1.94 -18.19
N GLY A 30 -7.39 0.85 -18.44
CA GLY A 30 -6.49 0.75 -19.59
C GLY A 30 -7.21 0.86 -20.93
N ALA A 31 -8.36 0.20 -21.07
CA ALA A 31 -9.19 0.31 -22.28
C ALA A 31 -9.69 1.75 -22.50
N LEU A 32 -10.13 2.44 -21.45
CA LEU A 32 -10.56 3.84 -21.51
C LEU A 32 -9.41 4.78 -21.87
N VAL A 33 -8.23 4.60 -21.27
CA VAL A 33 -7.02 5.38 -21.59
C VAL A 33 -6.62 5.18 -23.04
N VAL A 34 -6.59 3.94 -23.53
CA VAL A 34 -6.23 3.64 -24.92
C VAL A 34 -7.26 4.21 -25.90
N ALA A 35 -8.55 4.01 -25.65
CA ALA A 35 -9.61 4.53 -26.52
C ALA A 35 -9.60 6.07 -26.57
N THR A 36 -9.48 6.72 -25.41
CA THR A 36 -9.46 8.19 -25.33
C THR A 36 -8.18 8.75 -25.96
N GLY A 37 -7.03 8.13 -25.71
CA GLY A 37 -5.76 8.52 -26.32
C GLY A 37 -5.76 8.34 -27.83
N ALA A 38 -6.31 7.24 -28.34
CA ALA A 38 -6.47 7.00 -29.77
C ALA A 38 -7.40 8.04 -30.42
N LEU A 39 -8.54 8.33 -29.77
CA LEU A 39 -9.46 9.37 -30.24
C LEU A 39 -8.76 10.73 -30.28
N ALA A 40 -8.05 11.12 -29.22
CA ALA A 40 -7.31 12.37 -29.15
C ALA A 40 -6.23 12.48 -30.24
N ALA A 41 -5.55 11.37 -30.55
CA ALA A 41 -4.57 11.33 -31.63
C ALA A 41 -5.21 11.51 -33.01
N VAL A 42 -6.36 10.86 -33.25
CA VAL A 42 -7.10 10.97 -34.52
C VAL A 42 -7.71 12.36 -34.71
N THR A 43 -8.14 13.00 -33.63
CA THR A 43 -8.74 14.35 -33.68
C THR A 43 -7.72 15.48 -33.48
N GLU A 44 -6.43 15.17 -33.39
CA GLU A 44 -5.33 16.11 -33.15
C GLU A 44 -5.51 16.97 -31.87
N GLN A 45 -6.21 16.43 -30.88
CA GLN A 45 -6.48 17.09 -29.61
C GLN A 45 -5.36 16.82 -28.59
N THR A 46 -4.22 17.50 -28.77
CA THR A 46 -3.02 17.33 -27.93
C THR A 46 -3.28 17.52 -26.43
N GLY A 47 -4.12 18.50 -26.05
CA GLY A 47 -4.47 18.72 -24.64
C GLY A 47 -5.19 17.52 -23.99
N ILE A 48 -5.99 16.76 -24.75
CA ILE A 48 -6.61 15.53 -24.24
C ILE A 48 -5.57 14.42 -24.11
N ALA A 49 -4.67 14.29 -25.09
CA ALA A 49 -3.58 13.31 -25.03
C ALA A 49 -2.70 13.53 -23.79
N ASP A 50 -2.33 14.77 -23.50
CA ASP A 50 -1.55 15.14 -22.31
C ASP A 50 -2.31 14.83 -21.01
N ALA A 51 -3.59 15.17 -20.94
CA ALA A 51 -4.43 14.88 -19.77
C ALA A 51 -4.57 13.36 -19.53
N VAL A 52 -4.76 12.58 -20.59
CA VAL A 52 -4.85 11.11 -20.52
C VAL A 52 -3.51 10.50 -20.06
N ALA A 53 -2.39 10.98 -20.59
CA ALA A 53 -1.07 10.54 -20.18
C ALA A 53 -0.79 10.88 -18.70
N ALA A 54 -1.13 12.10 -18.26
CA ALA A 54 -1.00 12.52 -16.87
C ALA A 54 -1.88 11.66 -15.94
N LEU A 55 -3.13 11.39 -16.33
CA LEU A 55 -4.04 10.53 -15.58
C LEU A 55 -3.51 9.10 -15.48
N ALA A 56 -3.02 8.53 -16.58
CA ALA A 56 -2.40 7.20 -16.59
C ALA A 56 -1.17 7.13 -15.68
N ALA A 57 -0.33 8.17 -15.69
CA ALA A 57 0.81 8.28 -14.79
C ALA A 57 0.38 8.34 -13.31
N HIS A 58 -0.63 9.15 -12.97
CA HIS A 58 -1.16 9.23 -11.61
C HIS A 58 -1.82 7.92 -11.15
N TYR A 59 -2.48 7.21 -12.05
CA TYR A 59 -3.08 5.92 -11.75
C TYR A 59 -2.02 4.85 -11.46
N VAL A 60 -1.00 4.74 -12.31
CA VAL A 60 0.03 3.70 -12.17
C VAL A 60 1.04 4.09 -11.07
N LEU A 61 1.72 5.22 -11.25
CA LEU A 61 2.83 5.65 -10.37
C LEU A 61 2.34 6.25 -9.06
N GLY A 62 1.16 6.87 -9.05
CA GLY A 62 0.54 7.39 -7.84
C GLY A 62 -0.22 6.30 -7.10
N LEU A 63 -1.41 5.98 -7.59
CA LEU A 63 -2.35 5.09 -6.89
C LEU A 63 -1.79 3.66 -6.75
N CYS A 64 -1.42 2.97 -7.83
CA CYS A 64 -1.03 1.56 -7.75
C CYS A 64 0.30 1.38 -6.99
N CYS A 65 1.31 2.19 -7.30
CA CYS A 65 2.60 2.08 -6.62
C CYS A 65 2.55 2.49 -5.15
N SER A 66 1.74 3.46 -4.74
CA SER A 66 1.61 3.83 -3.32
C SER A 66 0.95 2.72 -2.48
N PHE A 67 -0.16 2.15 -2.96
CA PHE A 67 -0.78 0.98 -2.29
C PHE A 67 0.14 -0.24 -2.29
N GLY A 68 0.86 -0.48 -3.39
CA GLY A 68 1.86 -1.54 -3.45
C GLY A 68 2.98 -1.35 -2.42
N LEU A 69 3.52 -0.13 -2.31
CA LEU A 69 4.56 0.20 -1.33
C LEU A 69 4.05 0.04 0.11
N HIS A 70 2.83 0.52 0.40
CA HIS A 70 2.20 0.39 1.71
C HIS A 70 2.15 -1.08 2.16
N GLU A 71 1.60 -1.95 1.32
CA GLU A 71 1.49 -3.38 1.64
C GLU A 71 2.85 -4.07 1.70
N LEU A 72 3.81 -3.66 0.86
CA LEU A 72 5.19 -4.14 0.94
C LEU A 72 5.89 -3.73 2.24
N GLY A 73 5.59 -2.55 2.78
CA GLY A 73 6.07 -2.10 4.09
C GLY A 73 5.63 -3.05 5.21
N HIS A 74 4.34 -3.41 5.26
CA HIS A 74 3.83 -4.41 6.19
C HIS A 74 4.52 -5.77 5.99
N LEU A 75 4.57 -6.26 4.75
CA LEU A 75 5.19 -7.53 4.40
C LEU A 75 6.66 -7.59 4.82
N PHE A 76 7.41 -6.51 4.63
CA PHE A 76 8.83 -6.44 4.97
C PHE A 76 9.08 -6.67 6.46
N VAL A 77 8.27 -6.06 7.33
CA VAL A 77 8.39 -6.24 8.78
C VAL A 77 7.87 -7.62 9.21
N LEU A 78 6.70 -8.03 8.72
CA LEU A 78 6.08 -9.29 9.10
C LEU A 78 6.93 -10.49 8.67
N SER A 79 7.53 -10.48 7.49
CA SER A 79 8.43 -11.55 7.02
C SER A 79 9.69 -11.74 7.87
N ARG A 80 10.03 -10.77 8.74
CA ARG A 80 11.21 -10.80 9.61
C ARG A 80 10.86 -10.94 11.10
N ALA A 81 9.58 -10.89 11.45
CA ALA A 81 9.17 -10.96 12.83
C ALA A 81 9.23 -12.40 13.37
N ARG A 82 9.85 -12.56 14.54
CA ARG A 82 9.92 -13.85 15.23
C ARG A 82 8.51 -14.31 15.64
N GLY A 83 8.24 -15.60 15.47
CA GLY A 83 6.96 -16.23 15.82
C GLY A 83 5.92 -16.25 14.70
N ILE A 84 6.19 -15.59 13.58
CA ILE A 84 5.37 -15.69 12.37
C ILE A 84 5.79 -16.94 11.60
N THR A 85 4.82 -17.82 11.32
CA THR A 85 5.04 -19.11 10.66
C THR A 85 4.64 -19.10 9.20
N ALA A 86 3.67 -18.26 8.83
CA ALA A 86 3.25 -18.08 7.45
C ALA A 86 2.68 -16.69 7.23
N ILE A 87 2.67 -16.26 5.98
CA ILE A 87 2.02 -15.02 5.54
C ILE A 87 1.01 -15.38 4.46
N THR A 88 -0.20 -14.86 4.60
CA THR A 88 -1.21 -14.87 3.54
C THR A 88 -1.19 -13.52 2.83
N LEU A 89 -1.02 -13.56 1.52
CA LEU A 89 -1.27 -12.45 0.62
C LEU A 89 -2.69 -12.59 0.09
N GLU A 90 -3.53 -11.60 0.34
CA GLU A 90 -4.91 -11.57 -0.10
C GLU A 90 -5.16 -10.47 -1.11
N ARG A 91 -6.10 -10.73 -2.01
CA ARG A 91 -6.47 -9.80 -3.05
C ARG A 91 -7.91 -9.96 -3.50
N THR A 92 -8.62 -8.85 -3.48
CA THR A 92 -9.96 -8.70 -4.05
C THR A 92 -9.94 -7.66 -5.17
N LEU A 93 -11.11 -7.28 -5.67
CA LEU A 93 -11.25 -6.18 -6.64
C LEU A 93 -10.75 -4.85 -6.08
N TRP A 94 -10.91 -4.65 -4.77
CA TRP A 94 -10.73 -3.35 -4.11
C TRP A 94 -9.69 -3.35 -2.99
N ARG A 95 -9.16 -4.52 -2.65
CA ARG A 95 -8.29 -4.69 -1.49
C ARG A 95 -7.09 -5.53 -1.83
N LEU A 96 -5.92 -5.00 -1.51
CA LEU A 96 -4.72 -5.76 -1.23
C LEU A 96 -4.58 -5.85 0.28
N SER A 97 -4.17 -6.98 0.81
CA SER A 97 -3.82 -7.07 2.22
C SER A 97 -2.84 -8.19 2.50
N VAL A 98 -1.95 -7.94 3.45
CA VAL A 98 -1.07 -8.94 4.06
C VAL A 98 -1.66 -9.37 5.41
N SER A 99 -1.66 -10.67 5.68
CA SER A 99 -2.05 -11.22 6.99
C SER A 99 -1.00 -12.22 7.46
N ALA A 100 -0.55 -12.08 8.70
CA ALA A 100 0.42 -12.98 9.31
C ALA A 100 -0.26 -14.07 10.14
N HIS A 101 0.33 -15.27 10.11
CA HIS A 101 -0.05 -16.41 10.94
C HIS A 101 1.03 -16.70 11.97
N GLY A 102 0.60 -17.10 13.17
CA GLY A 102 1.50 -17.40 14.30
C GLY A 102 1.36 -16.37 15.41
N ARG A 103 2.42 -16.21 16.22
CA ARG A 103 2.44 -15.28 17.35
C ARG A 103 3.20 -14.03 16.96
N ILE A 104 2.49 -12.90 16.92
CA ILE A 104 3.09 -11.59 16.71
C ILE A 104 3.33 -10.90 18.06
N SER A 105 4.57 -10.49 18.32
CA SER A 105 4.87 -9.68 19.51
C SER A 105 4.27 -8.28 19.35
N GLY A 106 3.92 -7.61 20.45
CA GLY A 106 3.40 -6.24 20.40
C GLY A 106 4.35 -5.25 19.69
N ARG A 107 5.67 -5.41 19.86
CA ARG A 107 6.66 -4.60 19.13
C ARG A 107 6.61 -4.84 17.62
N ALA A 108 6.52 -6.10 17.19
CA ALA A 108 6.43 -6.44 15.78
C ALA A 108 5.10 -5.96 15.16
N ALA A 109 3.99 -6.07 15.89
CA ALA A 109 2.69 -5.54 15.47
C ALA A 109 2.73 -4.01 15.29
N LEU A 110 3.33 -3.29 16.24
CA LEU A 110 3.52 -1.84 16.15
C LEU A 110 4.39 -1.46 14.95
N LEU A 111 5.56 -2.10 14.80
CA LEU A 111 6.45 -1.83 13.66
C LEU A 111 5.79 -2.15 12.33
N ALA A 112 5.05 -3.25 12.24
CA ALA A 112 4.33 -3.61 11.03
C ALA A 112 3.27 -2.55 10.69
N ALA A 113 2.43 -2.15 11.65
CA ALA A 113 1.40 -1.13 11.46
C ALA A 113 1.99 0.23 11.03
N LEU A 114 3.17 0.59 11.53
CA LEU A 114 3.86 1.82 11.11
C LEU A 114 4.55 1.69 9.75
N ALA A 115 5.03 0.51 9.38
CA ALA A 115 5.85 0.33 8.20
C ALA A 115 5.11 0.58 6.88
N GLY A 116 3.83 0.20 6.78
CA GLY A 116 3.05 0.46 5.58
C GLY A 116 2.89 1.97 5.32
N PRO A 117 2.15 2.71 6.16
CA PRO A 117 2.02 4.16 6.05
C PRO A 117 3.36 4.90 6.05
N GLY A 118 4.29 4.50 6.92
CA GLY A 118 5.59 5.14 7.07
C GLY A 118 6.46 5.05 5.82
N SER A 119 6.47 3.90 5.13
CA SER A 119 7.20 3.75 3.87
C SER A 119 6.65 4.68 2.79
N CYS A 120 5.32 4.82 2.71
CA CYS A 120 4.67 5.76 1.80
C CYS A 120 5.01 7.21 2.16
N VAL A 121 4.95 7.60 3.43
CA VAL A 121 5.29 8.97 3.85
C VAL A 121 6.73 9.32 3.47
N VAL A 122 7.70 8.42 3.71
CA VAL A 122 9.10 8.63 3.32
C VAL A 122 9.24 8.81 1.80
N ALA A 123 8.61 7.95 1.00
CA ALA A 123 8.62 8.08 -0.46
C ALA A 123 7.92 9.37 -0.93
N GLY A 124 6.81 9.75 -0.31
CA GLY A 124 6.08 10.97 -0.60
C GLY A 124 6.91 12.24 -0.33
N ILE A 125 7.63 12.28 0.80
CA ILE A 125 8.56 13.37 1.10
C ILE A 125 9.67 13.43 0.05
N ALA A 126 10.26 12.29 -0.33
CA ALA A 126 11.28 12.25 -1.37
C ALA A 126 10.75 12.78 -2.72
N LEU A 127 9.55 12.36 -3.14
CA LEU A 127 8.90 12.85 -4.36
C LEU A 127 8.60 14.35 -4.29
N LEU A 128 8.18 14.86 -3.14
CA LEU A 128 7.93 16.29 -2.93
C LEU A 128 9.21 17.10 -3.10
N MET A 129 10.35 16.60 -2.62
CA MET A 129 11.64 17.28 -2.75
C MET A 129 12.23 17.18 -4.17
N LEU A 130 12.06 16.05 -4.86
CA LEU A 130 12.69 15.78 -6.15
C LEU A 130 11.87 16.27 -7.35
N ILE A 131 10.55 16.08 -7.32
CA ILE A 131 9.64 16.39 -8.44
C ILE A 131 8.29 16.95 -7.93
N PRO A 132 8.29 18.10 -7.23
CA PRO A 132 7.09 18.65 -6.59
C PRO A 132 5.93 18.90 -7.58
N GLN A 133 6.24 19.34 -8.81
CA GLN A 133 5.25 19.66 -9.85
C GLN A 133 4.50 18.44 -10.39
N SER A 134 4.98 17.21 -10.11
CA SER A 134 4.30 15.99 -10.55
C SER A 134 3.03 15.69 -9.78
N HIS A 135 2.85 16.29 -8.59
CA HIS A 135 1.78 15.97 -7.62
C HIS A 135 1.69 14.51 -7.16
N LEU A 136 2.58 13.62 -7.63
CA LEU A 136 2.61 12.20 -7.25
C LEU A 136 2.80 12.02 -5.75
N HIS A 137 3.55 12.92 -5.10
CA HIS A 137 3.77 12.92 -3.66
C HIS A 137 2.46 12.90 -2.84
N LEU A 138 1.37 13.47 -3.35
CA LEU A 138 0.08 13.52 -2.65
C LEU A 138 -0.51 12.13 -2.42
N TRP A 139 -0.40 11.22 -3.40
CA TRP A 139 -0.86 9.83 -3.26
C TRP A 139 -0.17 9.11 -2.12
N TYR A 140 1.14 9.32 -2.01
CA TYR A 140 1.98 8.69 -0.99
C TYR A 140 1.75 9.31 0.40
N LEU A 141 1.71 10.64 0.50
CA LEU A 141 1.48 11.33 1.76
C LEU A 141 0.07 11.08 2.33
N ALA A 142 -0.94 10.89 1.48
CA ALA A 142 -2.30 10.56 1.91
C ALA A 142 -2.37 9.29 2.78
N HIS A 143 -1.41 8.36 2.65
CA HIS A 143 -1.36 7.14 3.46
C HIS A 143 -1.09 7.42 4.94
N ALA A 144 -0.60 8.62 5.32
CA ALA A 144 -0.49 9.02 6.72
C ALA A 144 -1.84 8.94 7.46
N VAL A 145 -2.95 9.12 6.74
CA VAL A 145 -4.32 8.99 7.29
C VAL A 145 -4.57 7.60 7.89
N PHE A 146 -3.93 6.55 7.38
CA PHE A 146 -4.09 5.19 7.93
C PHE A 146 -3.52 5.02 9.36
N LEU A 147 -2.70 5.97 9.83
CA LEU A 147 -2.23 6.00 11.22
C LEU A 147 -3.26 6.60 12.19
N VAL A 148 -4.34 7.20 11.70
CA VAL A 148 -5.44 7.68 12.54
C VAL A 148 -6.17 6.47 13.15
N PRO A 149 -6.56 6.49 14.45
CA PRO A 149 -7.17 5.35 15.15
C PRO A 149 -8.49 4.82 14.60
N VAL A 150 -9.06 5.43 13.56
CA VAL A 150 -10.24 4.90 12.84
C VAL A 150 -9.84 3.76 11.90
N PHE A 151 -8.61 3.79 11.37
CA PHE A 151 -8.11 2.83 10.39
C PHE A 151 -7.40 1.64 11.03
N GLY A 152 -7.18 0.57 10.26
CA GLY A 152 -6.56 -0.67 10.74
C GLY A 152 -5.22 -0.44 11.43
N ASP A 153 -4.28 0.21 10.74
CA ASP A 153 -2.94 0.47 11.28
C ASP A 153 -2.97 1.34 12.52
N GLY A 154 -3.71 2.45 12.48
CA GLY A 154 -3.88 3.34 13.63
C GLY A 154 -4.49 2.64 14.84
N ARG A 155 -5.48 1.76 14.65
CA ARG A 155 -6.04 0.91 15.73
C ARG A 155 -4.99 -0.02 16.31
N THR A 156 -4.18 -0.66 15.47
CA THR A 156 -3.09 -1.53 15.94
C THR A 156 -2.07 -0.74 16.74
N VAL A 157 -1.61 0.41 16.24
CA VAL A 157 -0.69 1.31 16.94
C VAL A 157 -1.27 1.66 18.32
N LEU A 158 -2.51 2.16 18.37
CA LEU A 158 -3.15 2.56 19.61
C LEU A 158 -3.29 1.39 20.59
N SER A 159 -3.71 0.21 20.12
CA SER A 159 -3.87 -0.98 20.96
C SER A 159 -2.56 -1.41 21.63
N VAL A 160 -1.44 -1.36 20.91
CA VAL A 160 -0.12 -1.70 21.44
C VAL A 160 0.36 -0.64 22.44
N VAL A 161 0.14 0.64 22.17
CA VAL A 161 0.51 1.73 23.08
C VAL A 161 -0.29 1.63 24.39
N LEU A 162 -1.60 1.43 24.31
CA LEU A 162 -2.46 1.31 25.49
C LEU A 162 -2.17 0.06 26.33
N SER A 163 -1.92 -1.08 25.67
CA SER A 163 -1.55 -2.32 26.39
C SER A 163 -0.23 -2.18 27.15
N ARG A 164 0.78 -1.53 26.56
CA ARG A 164 2.04 -1.21 27.25
C ARG A 164 1.82 -0.28 28.44
N TYR A 165 1.00 0.76 28.26
CA TYR A 165 0.70 1.71 29.33
C TYR A 165 0.06 1.01 30.55
N ARG A 166 -0.92 0.12 30.31
CA ARG A 166 -1.56 -0.65 31.38
C ARG A 166 -0.59 -1.59 32.11
N GLN A 167 0.31 -2.25 31.37
CA GLN A 167 1.34 -3.12 31.98
C GLN A 167 2.30 -2.35 32.89
N VAL A 168 2.68 -1.13 32.52
CA VAL A 168 3.54 -0.28 33.37
C VAL A 168 2.83 0.12 34.66
N GLN A 169 1.53 0.45 34.60
CA GLN A 169 0.76 0.79 35.80
C GLN A 169 0.62 -0.40 36.76
N SER A 170 0.36 -1.61 36.27
CA SER A 170 0.23 -2.81 37.12
C SER A 170 1.52 -3.27 37.80
N HIS A 171 2.68 -2.74 37.40
CA HIS A 171 3.97 -3.03 38.05
C HIS A 171 4.43 -1.92 39.00
N ALA A 172 3.69 -0.81 39.06
CA ALA A 172 3.95 0.31 39.96
C ALA A 172 3.11 0.26 41.25
N GLU A 173 2.12 -0.64 41.31
CA GLU A 173 1.33 -1.01 42.49
C GLU A 173 1.90 -2.26 43.16
#